data_AF-A0A7W5E0F2-F1
#
_entry.id   AF-A0A7W5E0F2-F1
#
_cell.length_a   1.000
_cell.length_b   1.000
_cell.length_c   1.000
_cell.angle_alpha   90.00
_cell.angle_beta   90.00
_cell.angle_gamma   90.00
#
_symmetry.space_group_name_H-M   'P 1'
#
loop_
_entity.id
_entity.type
_entity.pdbx_description
1 polymer ?
#
loop_
_entity_poly.entity_id
_entity_poly.type
_entity_poly.pdbx_seq_one_letter_code
_entity_poly.pdbx_strand_id
1 'polypeptide(L)'
;MMENKPSESSAQPQPPTPSPDANIPTLTDPVMVYNANGNLEAHSVVTWLESNNIDAYAVEDNSGAGAFAFGTMSQIHKPQVFVERTDAQRATELLAEFETQKKRRLSDIADADPIASQCEECGTVSEFPASQDGTTQSCPKCHVFMDVGTFDWPEDFDFGEPEPELTQAAMPDNEDDALDAAAKLDETGEWDSAINAYHQIAERWPEHSTYTQNCIADIERKRDLGSASS
;
A
#
# COMPACT_ATOMS: atom_id res chain seq x y z
N MET A 1 -46.91 50.66 25.43
CA MET A 1 -46.96 49.20 25.60
C MET A 1 -45.79 48.65 24.80
N MET A 2 -44.73 48.23 25.49
CA MET A 2 -43.54 47.64 24.88
C MET A 2 -43.77 46.14 24.76
N GLU A 3 -43.83 45.63 23.54
CA GLU A 3 -43.88 44.19 23.28
C GLU A 3 -42.45 43.66 23.09
N ASN A 4 -41.99 42.93 24.10
CA ASN A 4 -40.72 42.19 24.10
C ASN A 4 -40.76 41.08 23.06
N LYS A 5 -39.85 41.14 22.09
CA LYS A 5 -39.58 40.08 21.11
C LYS A 5 -38.51 39.15 21.71
N PRO A 6 -38.77 37.84 21.91
CA PRO A 6 -37.75 36.94 22.43
C PRO A 6 -36.75 36.54 21.34
N SER A 7 -35.46 36.61 21.69
CA SER A 7 -34.33 36.00 20.97
C SER A 7 -34.29 34.49 21.25
N GLU A 8 -34.31 33.67 20.20
CA GLU A 8 -33.88 32.26 20.23
C GLU A 8 -32.91 32.10 19.05
N SER A 9 -31.61 32.21 19.31
CA SER A 9 -30.69 31.12 19.68
C SER A 9 -30.43 30.16 18.51
N SER A 10 -29.35 30.45 17.78
CA SER A 10 -28.82 29.67 16.67
C SER A 10 -28.48 28.24 17.10
N ALA A 11 -29.27 27.27 16.62
CA ALA A 11 -28.93 25.85 16.75
C ALA A 11 -27.78 25.51 15.77
N GLN A 12 -26.62 25.16 16.30
CA GLN A 12 -25.53 24.56 15.52
C GLN A 12 -25.91 23.13 15.08
N PRO A 13 -25.54 22.68 13.87
CA PRO A 13 -25.76 21.31 13.43
C PRO A 13 -24.93 20.33 14.26
N GLN A 14 -25.56 19.24 14.70
CA GLN A 14 -24.91 18.18 15.46
C GLN A 14 -23.90 17.42 14.58
N PRO A 15 -22.72 17.04 15.10
CA PRO A 15 -21.74 16.25 14.34
C PRO A 15 -22.29 14.86 14.00
N PRO A 16 -21.89 14.28 12.86
CA PRO A 16 -22.38 12.97 12.43
C PRO A 16 -21.95 11.89 13.43
N THR A 17 -22.91 11.07 13.85
CA THR A 17 -22.67 9.85 14.63
C THR A 17 -21.83 8.86 13.81
N PRO A 18 -20.75 8.28 14.35
CA PRO A 18 -19.95 7.29 13.63
C PRO A 18 -20.74 5.98 13.41
N SER A 19 -20.63 5.43 12.20
CA SER A 19 -21.27 4.19 11.75
C SER A 19 -20.70 2.94 12.45
N PRO A 20 -21.48 1.85 12.64
CA PRO A 20 -21.17 0.77 13.58
C PRO A 20 -20.48 -0.46 12.96
N ASP A 21 -19.68 -0.31 11.90
CA ASP A 21 -19.06 -1.45 11.21
C ASP A 21 -17.53 -1.30 11.14
N ALA A 22 -16.89 -1.47 12.28
CA ALA A 22 -15.49 -1.89 12.40
C ALA A 22 -15.37 -2.66 13.70
N ASN A 23 -14.60 -3.75 13.70
CA ASN A 23 -14.33 -4.56 14.89
C ASN A 23 -13.43 -3.75 15.84
N ILE A 24 -14.04 -2.80 16.55
CA ILE A 24 -13.38 -1.89 17.48
C ILE A 24 -13.35 -2.60 18.83
N PRO A 25 -12.18 -2.84 19.45
CA PRO A 25 -12.12 -3.26 20.85
C PRO A 25 -12.88 -2.22 21.65
N THR A 26 -14.05 -2.60 22.15
CA THR A 26 -14.97 -1.69 22.80
C THR A 26 -14.47 -1.54 24.22
N LEU A 27 -13.49 -0.65 24.41
CA LEU A 27 -13.02 -0.31 25.75
C LEU A 27 -14.22 0.18 26.57
N THR A 28 -14.43 -0.41 27.74
CA THR A 28 -15.57 -0.17 28.61
C THR A 28 -15.39 1.12 29.41
N ASP A 29 -14.18 1.40 29.90
CA ASP A 29 -13.81 2.63 30.61
C ASP A 29 -12.47 3.16 30.09
N PRO A 30 -12.47 3.80 28.90
CA PRO A 30 -11.25 4.23 28.24
C PRO A 30 -10.57 5.40 28.96
N VAL A 31 -9.25 5.29 29.14
CA VAL A 31 -8.39 6.32 29.70
C VAL A 31 -7.26 6.63 28.72
N MET A 32 -7.05 7.92 28.45
CA MET A 32 -5.93 8.37 27.63
C MET A 32 -4.62 8.15 28.39
N VAL A 33 -3.68 7.45 27.76
CA VAL A 33 -2.37 7.13 28.35
C VAL A 33 -1.20 7.71 27.55
N TYR A 34 -1.41 8.13 26.30
CA TYR A 34 -0.33 8.61 25.44
C TYR A 34 -0.78 9.66 24.42
N ASN A 35 0.08 10.64 24.15
CA ASN A 35 -0.08 11.63 23.07
C ASN A 35 1.04 11.42 22.04
N ALA A 36 0.67 11.03 20.83
CA ALA A 36 1.60 10.81 19.72
C ALA A 36 1.89 12.09 18.93
N ASN A 37 2.98 12.10 18.17
CA ASN A 37 3.38 13.17 17.27
C ASN A 37 2.78 13.04 15.86
N GLY A 38 2.11 11.91 15.57
CA GLY A 38 1.41 11.67 14.32
C GLY A 38 0.66 10.33 14.33
N ASN A 39 -0.19 10.11 13.32
CA ASN A 39 -1.07 8.94 13.27
C ASN A 39 -0.26 7.62 13.24
N LEU A 40 0.86 7.59 12.51
CA LEU A 40 1.75 6.42 12.45
C LEU A 40 2.33 6.05 13.83
N GLU A 41 2.71 7.05 14.63
CA GLU A 41 3.22 6.80 15.97
C GLU A 41 2.10 6.31 16.90
N ALA A 42 0.90 6.88 16.81
CA ALA A 42 -0.23 6.43 17.61
C ALA A 42 -0.55 4.94 17.35
N HIS A 43 -0.57 4.52 16.08
CA HIS A 43 -0.77 3.12 15.72
C HIS A 43 0.40 2.22 16.12
N SER A 44 1.65 2.70 16.00
CA SER A 44 2.82 1.95 16.49
C SER A 44 2.73 1.66 18.00
N VAL A 45 2.22 2.64 18.77
CA VAL A 45 2.00 2.49 20.21
C VAL A 45 0.85 1.53 20.51
N VAL A 46 -0.24 1.57 19.74
CA VAL A 46 -1.34 0.59 19.85
C VAL A 46 -0.80 -0.82 19.60
N THR A 47 -0.09 -1.07 18.50
CA THR A 47 0.51 -2.38 18.21
C THR A 47 1.45 -2.83 19.33
N TRP A 48 2.25 -1.91 19.89
CA TRP A 48 3.14 -2.24 21.00
C TRP A 48 2.36 -2.69 22.25
N LEU A 49 1.31 -1.96 22.64
CA LEU A 49 0.46 -2.30 23.78
C LEU A 49 -0.30 -3.63 23.56
N GLU A 50 -0.85 -3.83 22.38
CA GLU A 50 -1.57 -5.06 22.01
C GLU A 50 -0.65 -6.29 22.03
N SER A 51 0.59 -6.16 21.54
CA SER A 51 1.59 -7.24 21.61
C SER A 51 1.95 -7.64 23.06
N ASN A 52 1.64 -6.76 24.03
CA ASN A 52 1.80 -6.96 25.46
C ASN A 52 0.46 -7.25 26.17
N ASN A 53 -0.55 -7.71 25.41
CA ASN A 53 -1.89 -8.07 25.88
C ASN A 53 -2.63 -6.92 26.58
N ILE A 54 -2.44 -5.68 26.13
CA ILE A 54 -3.24 -4.52 26.54
C ILE A 54 -4.05 -4.07 25.34
N ASP A 55 -5.38 -4.17 25.45
CA ASP A 55 -6.27 -3.63 24.43
C ASP A 55 -6.15 -2.10 24.42
N ALA A 56 -5.86 -1.55 23.24
CA ALA A 56 -5.64 -0.13 23.03
C ALA A 56 -6.36 0.34 21.78
N TYR A 57 -6.73 1.62 21.73
CA TYR A 57 -7.16 2.23 20.48
C TYR A 57 -6.57 3.63 20.32
N ALA A 58 -6.28 3.99 19.08
CA ALA A 58 -5.80 5.33 18.71
C ALA A 58 -6.97 6.18 18.19
N VAL A 59 -7.04 7.42 18.68
CA VAL A 59 -7.78 8.51 18.03
C VAL A 59 -6.81 9.24 17.12
N GLU A 60 -7.02 9.10 15.82
CA GLU A 60 -6.26 9.81 14.80
C GLU A 60 -6.63 11.30 14.75
N ASP A 61 -5.69 12.14 14.34
CA ASP A 61 -6.00 13.50 13.91
C ASP A 61 -6.34 13.49 12.42
N ASN A 62 -7.64 13.41 12.14
CA ASN A 62 -8.20 13.51 10.77
C ASN A 62 -8.73 14.92 10.46
N SER A 63 -8.30 15.94 11.21
CA SER A 63 -8.77 17.31 11.06
C SER A 63 -8.26 17.94 9.76
N GLY A 64 -9.09 17.92 8.71
CA GLY A 64 -8.91 18.74 7.49
C GLY A 64 -8.88 20.25 7.75
N ALA A 65 -9.10 20.70 9.00
CA ALA A 65 -9.01 22.08 9.45
C ALA A 65 -7.55 22.59 9.61
N GLY A 66 -6.57 21.86 9.08
CA GLY A 66 -5.19 22.32 8.97
C GLY A 66 -4.89 23.15 7.72
N ALA A 67 -5.76 23.17 6.71
CA ALA A 67 -5.52 23.90 5.46
C ALA A 67 -5.72 25.41 5.65
N PHE A 68 -4.66 26.13 6.02
CA PHE A 68 -4.60 27.58 5.94
C PHE A 68 -3.82 28.00 4.69
N ALA A 69 -3.94 29.26 4.26
CA ALA A 69 -3.38 29.77 3.00
C ALA A 69 -1.84 29.64 2.83
N PHE A 70 -1.12 29.10 3.82
CA PHE A 70 0.33 28.89 3.82
C PHE A 70 0.77 27.48 4.28
N GLY A 71 -0.13 26.49 4.33
CA GLY A 71 0.22 25.09 4.59
C GLY A 71 -0.73 24.37 5.56
N THR A 72 -0.32 23.18 6.01
CA THR A 72 -1.02 22.40 7.05
C THR A 72 -0.51 22.80 8.44
N MET A 73 -1.36 23.35 9.31
CA MET A 73 -0.98 23.61 10.70
C MET A 73 -1.12 22.29 11.47
N SER A 74 -0.05 21.48 11.50
CA SER A 74 0.05 20.32 12.38
C SER A 74 0.11 20.84 13.82
N GLN A 75 -0.99 20.72 14.58
CA GLN A 75 -1.05 20.81 16.07
C GLN A 75 -2.44 21.01 16.69
N ILE A 76 -3.54 21.13 15.93
CA ILE A 76 -4.84 21.44 16.56
C ILE A 76 -5.37 20.25 17.38
N HIS A 77 -5.09 19.01 16.98
CA HIS A 77 -5.23 17.83 17.85
C HIS A 77 -4.05 16.87 17.65
N LYS A 78 -3.35 16.49 18.72
CA LYS A 78 -2.36 15.41 18.62
C LYS A 78 -3.10 14.07 18.67
N PRO A 79 -2.72 13.07 17.87
CA PRO A 79 -3.30 11.74 17.98
C PRO A 79 -3.10 11.17 19.39
N GLN A 80 -4.13 10.53 19.94
CA GLN A 80 -4.17 10.07 21.33
C GLN A 80 -4.39 8.57 21.40
N VAL A 81 -3.76 7.90 22.35
CA VAL A 81 -3.96 6.47 22.59
C VAL A 81 -4.65 6.25 23.93
N PHE A 82 -5.66 5.40 23.89
CA PHE A 82 -6.52 5.06 25.02
C PHE A 82 -6.43 3.55 25.32
N VAL A 83 -6.56 3.20 26.60
CA VAL A 83 -6.60 1.83 27.11
C VAL A 83 -7.69 1.71 28.18
N GLU A 84 -8.03 0.50 28.60
CA GLU A 84 -8.92 0.32 29.76
C GLU A 84 -8.32 0.94 31.03
N ARG A 85 -9.17 1.53 31.88
CA ARG A 85 -8.74 2.07 33.18
C ARG A 85 -7.98 1.05 34.03
N THR A 86 -8.36 -0.22 33.95
CA THR A 86 -7.71 -1.32 34.69
C THR A 86 -6.26 -1.55 34.26
N ASP A 87 -5.92 -1.25 33.01
CA ASP A 87 -4.60 -1.47 32.44
C ASP A 87 -3.76 -0.19 32.34
N ALA A 88 -4.31 0.97 32.72
CA ALA A 88 -3.63 2.27 32.61
C ALA A 88 -2.25 2.30 33.28
N GLN A 89 -2.09 1.68 34.46
CA GLN A 89 -0.79 1.60 35.13
C GLN A 89 0.21 0.74 34.34
N ARG A 90 -0.23 -0.45 33.92
CA ARG A 90 0.60 -1.40 33.16
C ARG A 90 1.00 -0.82 31.79
N ALA A 91 0.08 -0.12 31.14
CA ALA A 91 0.33 0.61 29.91
C ALA A 91 1.37 1.71 30.11
N THR A 92 1.29 2.48 31.20
CA THR A 92 2.26 3.55 31.50
C THR A 92 3.70 3.00 31.63
N GLU A 93 3.87 1.84 32.27
CA GLU A 93 5.16 1.17 32.41
C GLU A 93 5.73 0.74 31.04
N LEU A 94 4.90 0.15 30.19
CA LEU A 94 5.27 -0.25 28.83
C LEU A 94 5.56 0.94 27.90
N LEU A 95 4.86 2.06 28.08
CA LEU A 95 5.08 3.29 27.32
C LEU A 95 6.44 3.91 27.65
N ALA A 96 6.89 3.82 28.90
CA ALA A 96 8.24 4.26 29.28
C ALA A 96 9.33 3.43 28.59
N GLU A 97 9.09 2.13 28.42
CA GLU A 97 9.98 1.26 27.64
C GLU A 97 9.98 1.64 26.17
N PHE A 98 8.80 1.83 25.57
CA PHE A 98 8.65 2.25 24.18
C PHE A 98 9.43 3.54 23.87
N GLU A 99 9.29 4.56 24.71
CA GLU A 99 10.02 5.82 24.56
C GLU A 99 11.54 5.64 24.70
N THR A 100 11.97 4.77 25.62
CA THR A 100 13.38 4.44 25.78
C THR A 100 13.94 3.75 24.53
N GLN A 101 13.23 2.78 23.97
CA GLN A 101 13.62 2.10 22.74
C GLN A 101 13.63 3.06 21.54
N LYS A 102 12.62 3.93 21.41
CA LYS A 102 12.56 4.96 20.37
C LYS A 102 13.74 5.92 20.47
N LYS A 103 14.03 6.45 21.67
CA LYS A 103 15.17 7.35 21.89
C LYS A 103 16.49 6.67 21.56
N ARG A 104 16.65 5.41 21.96
CA ARG A 104 17.84 4.62 21.62
C ARG A 104 18.00 4.46 20.11
N ARG A 105 16.95 4.04 19.39
CA ARG A 105 16.99 3.91 17.92
C ARG A 105 17.37 5.22 17.22
N LEU A 106 16.82 6.34 17.69
CA LEU A 106 17.16 7.66 17.15
C LEU A 106 18.61 8.04 17.43
N SER A 107 19.14 7.73 18.63
CA SER A 107 20.55 7.95 18.96
C SER A 107 21.44 7.06 18.10
N ASP A 108 21.13 5.77 18.00
CA ASP A 108 21.91 4.80 17.23
C ASP A 108 22.02 5.22 15.75
N ILE A 109 20.95 5.76 15.16
CA ILE A 109 20.98 6.32 13.79
C ILE A 109 21.76 7.64 13.72
N ALA A 110 21.63 8.51 14.71
CA ALA A 110 22.32 9.80 14.73
C ALA A 110 23.84 9.66 14.97
N ASP A 111 24.23 8.65 15.73
CA ASP A 111 25.61 8.33 16.09
C ASP A 111 26.27 7.36 15.09
N ALA A 112 25.51 6.82 14.12
CA ALA A 112 26.03 5.94 13.09
C ALA A 112 26.94 6.69 12.11
N ASP A 113 27.99 6.00 11.65
CA ASP A 113 28.94 6.55 10.69
C ASP A 113 28.24 6.92 9.36
N PRO A 114 28.66 8.01 8.70
CA PRO A 114 28.16 8.37 7.37
C PRO A 114 28.38 7.24 6.35
N ILE A 115 27.42 7.11 5.44
CA ILE A 115 27.42 6.11 4.38
C ILE A 115 28.06 6.72 3.14
N ALA A 116 29.10 6.07 2.63
CA ALA A 116 29.70 6.41 1.35
C ALA A 116 28.95 5.70 0.22
N SER A 117 28.51 6.44 -0.79
CA SER A 117 27.87 5.89 -1.98
C SER A 117 28.43 6.52 -3.24
N GLN A 118 28.56 5.74 -4.31
CA GLN A 118 29.13 6.18 -5.58
C GLN A 118 28.04 6.52 -6.57
N CYS A 119 28.09 7.72 -7.14
CA CYS A 119 27.18 8.10 -8.23
C CYS A 119 27.52 7.32 -9.51
N GLU A 120 26.55 6.61 -10.07
CA GLU A 120 26.72 5.82 -11.30
C GLU A 120 27.02 6.68 -12.54
N GLU A 121 26.50 7.91 -12.59
CA GLU A 121 26.67 8.80 -13.74
C GLU A 121 28.03 9.51 -13.75
N CYS A 122 28.45 10.07 -12.61
CA CYS A 122 29.66 10.91 -12.54
C CYS A 122 30.83 10.26 -11.80
N GLY A 123 30.65 9.02 -11.30
CA GLY A 123 31.64 8.20 -10.61
C GLY A 123 32.10 8.74 -9.25
N THR A 124 31.52 9.84 -8.77
CA THR A 124 31.96 10.50 -7.53
C THR A 124 31.34 9.84 -6.32
N VAL A 125 32.19 9.53 -5.34
CA VAL A 125 31.77 9.04 -4.02
C VAL A 125 31.36 10.22 -3.15
N SER A 126 30.16 10.17 -2.60
CA SER A 126 29.61 11.17 -1.67
C SER A 126 29.23 10.49 -0.36
N GLU A 127 29.33 11.23 0.73
CA GLU A 127 28.94 10.78 2.07
C GLU A 127 27.56 11.32 2.42
N PHE A 128 26.72 10.44 2.97
CA PHE A 128 25.36 10.73 3.38
C PHE A 128 25.14 10.29 4.84
N PRO A 129 24.25 10.94 5.60
CA PRO A 129 23.89 10.47 6.93
C PRO A 129 23.33 9.04 6.90
N ALA A 130 23.61 8.24 7.94
CA ALA A 130 23.08 6.88 8.06
C ALA A 130 21.53 6.80 8.01
N SER A 131 20.84 7.89 8.34
CA SER A 131 19.38 8.00 8.18
C SER A 131 18.89 7.99 6.74
N GLN A 132 19.80 8.10 5.76
CA GLN A 132 19.52 8.05 4.32
C GLN A 132 19.88 6.69 3.70
N ASP A 133 20.27 5.70 4.52
CA ASP A 133 20.49 4.34 4.04
C ASP A 133 19.23 3.77 3.36
N GLY A 134 19.41 3.20 2.18
CA GLY A 134 18.32 2.66 1.37
C GLY A 134 17.39 3.71 0.76
N THR A 135 17.86 4.93 0.55
CA THR A 135 17.10 5.99 -0.12
C THR A 135 17.75 6.43 -1.42
N THR A 136 16.97 7.03 -2.30
CA THR A 136 17.51 7.74 -3.46
C THR A 136 17.73 9.21 -3.11
N GLN A 137 18.95 9.70 -3.30
CA GLN A 137 19.34 11.09 -3.05
C GLN A 137 19.85 11.75 -4.33
N SER A 138 19.88 13.07 -4.37
CA SER A 138 20.53 13.79 -5.46
C SER A 138 22.05 13.82 -5.25
N CYS A 139 22.81 13.42 -6.27
CA CYS A 139 24.27 13.50 -6.25
C CYS A 139 24.71 14.96 -6.00
N PRO A 140 25.56 15.24 -4.99
CA PRO A 140 26.04 16.60 -4.71
C PRO A 140 26.83 17.24 -5.85
N LYS A 141 27.34 16.44 -6.81
CA LYS A 141 28.19 16.90 -7.91
C LYS A 141 27.44 17.15 -9.21
N CYS A 142 26.65 16.19 -9.67
CA CYS A 142 25.95 16.29 -10.96
C CYS A 142 24.43 16.38 -10.83
N HIS A 143 23.90 16.31 -9.60
CA HIS A 143 22.48 16.45 -9.27
C HIS A 143 21.54 15.38 -9.86
N VAL A 144 22.08 14.34 -10.49
CA VAL A 144 21.29 13.16 -10.86
C VAL A 144 20.94 12.36 -9.61
N PHE A 145 19.87 11.58 -9.69
CA PHE A 145 19.49 10.67 -8.63
C PHE A 145 20.49 9.51 -8.53
N MET A 146 20.87 9.17 -7.31
CA MET A 146 21.72 8.03 -6.97
C MET A 146 21.19 7.37 -5.71
N ASP A 147 21.33 6.06 -5.64
CA ASP A 147 20.98 5.31 -4.45
C ASP A 147 22.07 5.46 -3.38
N VAL A 148 21.64 5.58 -2.13
CA VAL A 148 22.48 5.69 -0.94
C VAL A 148 22.37 4.41 -0.15
N GLY A 149 23.52 3.84 0.20
CA GLY A 149 23.60 2.54 0.84
C GLY A 149 23.84 1.39 -0.12
N THR A 150 23.88 0.18 0.42
CA THR A 150 23.99 -1.07 -0.35
C THR A 150 22.83 -1.96 0.02
N PHE A 151 22.01 -2.33 -0.96
CA PHE A 151 20.96 -3.33 -0.77
C PHE A 151 21.53 -4.71 -1.11
N ASP A 152 21.97 -5.44 -0.10
CA ASP A 152 22.29 -6.86 -0.25
C ASP A 152 20.98 -7.65 -0.26
N TRP A 153 20.40 -7.79 -1.45
CA TRP A 153 19.31 -8.75 -1.65
C TRP A 153 19.85 -10.16 -1.43
N PRO A 154 19.13 -11.03 -0.72
CA PRO A 154 19.51 -12.43 -0.60
C PRO A 154 19.70 -13.04 -2.00
N GLU A 155 20.83 -13.70 -2.26
CA GLU A 155 21.10 -14.34 -3.55
C GLU A 155 20.06 -15.41 -3.91
N ASP A 156 19.32 -15.90 -2.90
CA ASP A 156 18.22 -16.86 -3.00
C ASP A 156 16.83 -16.22 -3.13
N PHE A 157 16.74 -14.90 -3.30
CA PHE A 157 15.46 -14.24 -3.54
C PHE A 157 14.93 -14.60 -4.95
N ASP A 158 14.06 -15.59 -5.00
CA ASP A 158 13.36 -16.02 -6.21
C ASP A 158 12.22 -15.04 -6.54
N PHE A 159 12.42 -14.22 -7.57
CA PHE A 159 11.39 -13.33 -8.13
C PHE A 159 10.29 -14.10 -8.88
N GLY A 160 10.35 -15.44 -8.92
CA GLY A 160 9.55 -16.30 -9.77
C GLY A 160 10.10 -16.32 -11.20
N GLU A 161 9.76 -17.36 -11.94
CA GLU A 161 10.02 -17.36 -13.38
C GLU A 161 9.18 -16.25 -14.04
N PRO A 162 9.75 -15.44 -14.94
CA PRO A 162 8.97 -14.47 -15.69
C PRO A 162 7.85 -15.23 -16.40
N GLU A 163 6.61 -14.75 -16.28
CA GLU A 163 5.51 -15.26 -17.10
C GLU A 163 5.99 -15.28 -18.56
N PRO A 164 5.91 -16.42 -19.26
CA PRO A 164 6.46 -16.51 -20.59
C PRO A 164 5.80 -15.43 -21.45
N GLU A 165 6.63 -14.50 -21.95
CA GLU A 165 6.24 -13.63 -23.04
C GLU A 165 5.69 -14.54 -24.12
N LEU A 166 4.41 -14.38 -24.45
CA LEU A 166 3.70 -15.09 -25.50
C LEU A 166 4.32 -14.70 -26.85
N THR A 167 5.54 -15.15 -27.09
CA THR A 167 6.16 -15.17 -28.40
C THR A 167 5.68 -16.43 -29.09
N GLN A 168 5.42 -16.30 -30.40
CA GLN A 168 4.72 -17.22 -31.30
C GLN A 168 5.23 -18.67 -31.41
N ALA A 169 6.04 -19.19 -30.49
CA ALA A 169 6.73 -20.46 -30.65
C ALA A 169 6.94 -21.25 -29.34
N ALA A 170 5.85 -21.53 -28.62
CA ALA A 170 5.66 -22.82 -27.96
C ALA A 170 4.20 -22.91 -27.55
N MET A 171 3.42 -23.81 -28.16
CA MET A 171 2.19 -24.22 -27.49
C MET A 171 2.56 -24.80 -26.12
N PRO A 172 1.87 -24.43 -25.05
CA PRO A 172 2.05 -25.05 -23.75
C PRO A 172 1.97 -26.58 -23.84
N ASP A 173 2.75 -27.28 -23.02
CA ASP A 173 2.83 -28.74 -23.04
C ASP A 173 1.56 -29.43 -22.47
N ASN A 174 0.71 -28.67 -21.76
CA ASN A 174 -0.54 -29.16 -21.18
C ASN A 174 -1.77 -28.51 -21.85
N GLU A 175 -2.89 -29.23 -21.78
CA GLU A 175 -4.13 -28.87 -22.48
C GLU A 175 -4.79 -27.58 -21.93
N ASP A 176 -4.81 -27.43 -20.62
CA ASP A 176 -5.45 -26.30 -19.95
C ASP A 176 -4.72 -24.98 -20.25
N ASP A 177 -3.39 -24.95 -20.11
CA ASP A 177 -2.57 -23.78 -20.42
C ASP A 177 -2.63 -23.43 -21.91
N ALA A 178 -2.72 -24.44 -22.79
CA ALA A 178 -2.87 -24.20 -24.22
C ALA A 178 -4.22 -23.54 -24.55
N LEU A 179 -5.31 -23.99 -23.91
CA LEU A 179 -6.63 -23.37 -24.04
C LEU A 179 -6.65 -21.95 -23.48
N ASP A 180 -6.03 -21.72 -22.32
CA ASP A 180 -5.93 -20.40 -21.70
C ASP A 180 -5.12 -19.43 -22.56
N ALA A 181 -4.00 -19.89 -23.14
CA ALA A 181 -3.20 -19.11 -24.06
C ALA A 181 -4.00 -18.74 -25.34
N ALA A 182 -4.77 -19.67 -25.89
CA ALA A 182 -5.62 -19.42 -27.07
C ALA A 182 -6.76 -18.44 -26.76
N ALA A 183 -7.38 -18.55 -25.58
CA ALA A 183 -8.42 -17.63 -25.12
C ALA A 183 -7.87 -16.20 -24.96
N LYS A 184 -6.68 -16.06 -24.38
CA LYS A 184 -6.01 -14.77 -24.22
C LYS A 184 -5.74 -14.08 -25.56
N LEU A 185 -5.35 -14.84 -26.60
CA LEU A 185 -5.16 -14.30 -27.96
C LEU A 185 -6.47 -13.79 -28.60
N ASP A 186 -7.62 -14.44 -28.31
CA ASP A 186 -8.94 -13.93 -28.74
C ASP A 186 -9.26 -12.60 -28.03
N GLU A 187 -9.04 -12.54 -26.72
CA GLU A 187 -9.29 -11.35 -25.91
C GLU A 187 -8.42 -10.15 -26.32
N THR A 188 -7.16 -10.37 -26.67
CA THR A 188 -6.23 -9.30 -27.11
C THR A 188 -6.44 -8.87 -28.56
N GLY A 189 -7.30 -9.56 -29.32
CA GLY A 189 -7.60 -9.25 -30.71
C GLY A 189 -6.62 -9.85 -31.72
N GLU A 190 -5.72 -10.74 -31.27
CA GLU A 190 -4.79 -11.49 -32.13
C GLU A 190 -5.48 -12.70 -32.76
N TRP A 191 -6.58 -12.44 -33.48
CA TRP A 191 -7.52 -13.45 -33.96
C TRP A 191 -6.89 -14.51 -34.87
N ASP A 192 -5.95 -14.14 -35.74
CA ASP A 192 -5.26 -15.12 -36.60
C ASP A 192 -4.37 -16.07 -35.77
N SER A 193 -3.71 -15.55 -34.73
CA SER A 193 -2.92 -16.36 -33.78
C SER A 193 -3.83 -17.27 -32.95
N ALA A 194 -4.97 -16.75 -32.47
CA ALA A 194 -5.95 -17.51 -31.70
C ALA A 194 -6.53 -18.69 -32.51
N ILE A 195 -6.95 -18.46 -33.76
CA ILE A 195 -7.47 -19.52 -34.65
C ILE A 195 -6.41 -20.60 -34.88
N ASN A 196 -5.15 -20.21 -35.12
CA ASN A 196 -4.07 -21.17 -35.30
C ASN A 196 -3.83 -22.01 -34.04
N ALA A 197 -3.83 -21.39 -32.86
CA ALA A 197 -3.70 -22.10 -31.59
C ALA A 197 -4.84 -23.11 -31.39
N TYR A 198 -6.10 -22.71 -31.64
CA TYR A 198 -7.25 -23.61 -31.54
C TYR A 198 -7.20 -24.80 -32.52
N HIS A 199 -6.67 -24.60 -33.73
CA HIS A 199 -6.43 -25.70 -34.67
C HIS A 199 -5.39 -26.69 -34.16
N GLN A 200 -4.27 -26.19 -33.64
CA GLN A 200 -3.20 -27.04 -33.13
C GLN A 200 -3.63 -27.79 -31.85
N ILE A 201 -4.44 -27.16 -30.98
CA ILE A 201 -5.06 -27.81 -29.82
C ILE A 201 -5.98 -28.96 -30.27
N ALA A 202 -6.81 -28.74 -31.29
CA ALA A 202 -7.68 -29.79 -31.83
C ALA A 202 -6.90 -30.98 -32.44
N GLU A 203 -5.73 -30.71 -33.03
CA GLU A 203 -4.85 -31.75 -33.57
C GLU A 203 -4.14 -32.54 -32.46
N ARG A 204 -3.73 -31.84 -31.39
CA ARG A 204 -2.98 -32.44 -30.27
C ARG A 204 -3.88 -33.16 -29.27
N TRP A 205 -5.03 -32.59 -28.97
CA TRP A 205 -6.05 -33.08 -28.02
C TRP A 205 -7.43 -33.12 -28.70
N PRO A 206 -7.73 -34.20 -29.45
CA PRO A 206 -8.96 -34.33 -30.22
C PRO A 206 -10.25 -34.19 -29.39
N GLU A 207 -10.22 -34.47 -28.10
CA GLU A 207 -11.31 -34.28 -27.14
C GLU A 207 -11.80 -32.83 -27.07
N HIS A 208 -10.92 -31.85 -27.30
CA HIS A 208 -11.29 -30.43 -27.29
C HIS A 208 -11.78 -29.94 -28.66
N SER A 209 -11.77 -30.76 -29.72
CA SER A 209 -12.11 -30.34 -31.09
C SER A 209 -13.46 -29.62 -31.21
N THR A 210 -14.47 -30.07 -30.47
CA THR A 210 -15.79 -29.42 -30.52
C THR A 210 -15.76 -28.03 -29.88
N TYR A 211 -15.05 -27.90 -28.76
CA TYR A 211 -14.89 -26.61 -28.06
C TYR A 211 -14.10 -25.63 -28.93
N THR A 212 -12.93 -26.04 -29.41
CA THR A 212 -12.04 -25.19 -30.21
C THR A 212 -12.68 -24.75 -31.54
N GLN A 213 -13.47 -25.60 -32.19
CA GLN A 213 -14.23 -25.23 -33.39
C GLN A 213 -15.29 -24.17 -33.11
N ASN A 214 -15.98 -24.23 -31.97
CA ASN A 214 -16.93 -23.19 -31.57
C ASN A 214 -16.21 -21.86 -31.34
N CYS A 215 -15.05 -21.87 -30.67
CA CYS A 215 -14.23 -20.67 -30.46
C CYS A 215 -13.76 -20.05 -31.77
N ILE A 216 -13.30 -20.86 -32.73
CA ILE A 216 -12.92 -20.38 -34.08
C ILE A 216 -14.12 -19.71 -34.78
N ALA A 217 -15.29 -20.34 -34.76
CA ALA A 217 -16.49 -19.76 -35.36
C ALA A 217 -16.91 -18.44 -34.68
N ASP A 218 -16.71 -18.31 -33.36
CA ASP A 218 -16.98 -17.07 -32.63
C ASP A 218 -16.03 -15.94 -33.05
N ILE A 219 -14.74 -16.24 -33.20
CA ILE A 219 -13.73 -15.29 -33.68
C ILE A 219 -14.05 -14.83 -35.11
N GLU A 220 -14.42 -15.74 -36.01
CA GLU A 220 -14.81 -15.39 -37.38
C GLU A 220 -16.03 -14.45 -37.41
N ARG A 221 -17.03 -14.70 -36.55
CA ARG A 221 -18.18 -13.79 -36.40
C ARG A 221 -17.77 -12.41 -35.89
N LYS A 222 -16.87 -12.33 -34.91
CA LYS A 222 -16.32 -11.06 -34.41
C LYS A 222 -15.62 -10.29 -35.53
N ARG A 223 -14.83 -10.97 -36.37
CA ARG A 223 -14.11 -10.38 -37.51
C ARG A 223 -15.06 -9.80 -38.55
N ASP A 224 -16.10 -10.55 -38.92
CA ASP A 224 -17.09 -10.11 -39.90
C ASP A 224 -17.83 -8.85 -39.42
N LEU A 225 -18.22 -8.81 -38.14
CA LEU A 225 -18.86 -7.64 -37.52
C LEU A 225 -17.93 -6.41 -37.47
N GLY A 226 -16.64 -6.61 -37.19
CA GLY A 226 -15.62 -5.55 -37.22
C GLY A 226 -15.40 -4.98 -38.62
N SER A 227 -15.42 -5.84 -39.65
CA SER A 227 -15.26 -5.44 -41.05
C SER A 227 -16.48 -4.73 -41.64
N ALA A 228 -17.70 -5.05 -41.16
CA ALA A 228 -18.95 -4.42 -41.59
C ALA A 228 -19.20 -3.03 -40.98
N SER A 229 -18.36 -2.62 -40.02
CA SER A 229 -18.47 -1.34 -39.31
C SER A 229 -17.49 -0.27 -39.83
N SER A 230 -16.80 -0.54 -40.95
CA SER A 230 -15.86 0.37 -41.63
C SER A 230 -16.41 0.90 -42.97
#